data_AF-A0A369A2U0-F1
#
_entry.id   AF-A0A369A2U0-F1
#
_cell.length_a   1.000
_cell.length_b   1.000
_cell.length_c   1.000
_cell.angle_alpha   90.00
_cell.angle_beta   90.00
_cell.angle_gamma   90.00
#
_symmetry.space_group_name_H-M   'P 1'
#
loop_
_entity.id
_entity.type
_entity.pdbx_description
1 polymer ?
#
loop_
_entity_poly.entity_id
_entity_poly.type
_entity_poly.pdbx_seq_one_letter_code
_entity_poly.pdbx_strand_id
1 'polypeptide(L)'
;MALYWVDEMAIYAMVWMCFISTSMILKKRQSVAVTILSEYLGKTNRQRLEKFSDVMVLVFALLMLVLCFKWYDPINVIAANFDLQSFQANTFNFIYAEKTNTLELKKFWIWLVIPIFSLSLTVHALNNLIHGLEPTNDESGDRV
;
A
#
# COMPACT_ATOMS: atom_id res chain seq x y z
N MET A 1 -30.02 5.00 -23.12
CA MET A 1 -29.11 3.84 -23.02
C MET A 1 -27.98 4.28 -22.09
N ALA A 2 -27.88 3.72 -20.90
CA ALA A 2 -26.76 4.04 -20.01
C ALA A 2 -25.46 3.61 -20.70
N LEU A 3 -24.44 4.45 -20.69
CA LEU A 3 -23.14 4.10 -21.25
C LEU A 3 -22.43 3.19 -20.25
N TYR A 4 -22.71 1.88 -20.29
CA TYR A 4 -22.17 0.89 -19.34
C TYR A 4 -20.64 0.94 -19.21
N TRP A 5 -19.93 1.30 -20.28
CA TRP A 5 -18.48 1.48 -20.25
C TRP A 5 -18.04 2.69 -19.41
N VAL A 6 -18.85 3.76 -19.35
CA VAL A 6 -18.58 4.94 -18.51
C VAL A 6 -18.74 4.57 -17.04
N ASP A 7 -19.79 3.83 -16.70
CA ASP A 7 -20.02 3.36 -15.33
C ASP A 7 -18.86 2.47 -14.86
N GLU A 8 -18.41 1.55 -15.72
CA GLU A 8 -17.26 0.69 -15.45
C GLU A 8 -15.96 1.50 -15.27
N MET A 9 -15.70 2.47 -16.16
CA MET A 9 -14.52 3.35 -16.07
C MET A 9 -14.55 4.20 -14.79
N ALA A 10 -15.72 4.72 -14.40
CA ALA A 10 -15.89 5.53 -13.20
C ALA A 10 -15.58 4.73 -11.94
N ILE A 11 -16.00 3.46 -11.87
CA ILE A 11 -15.65 2.56 -10.77
C ILE A 11 -14.14 2.37 -10.67
N TYR A 12 -13.46 2.11 -11.78
CA TYR A 12 -11.99 1.97 -11.77
C TYR A 12 -11.30 3.27 -11.37
N ALA A 13 -11.75 4.43 -11.87
CA ALA A 13 -11.22 5.72 -11.45
C ALA A 13 -11.42 5.97 -9.95
N MET A 14 -12.60 5.62 -9.41
CA MET A 14 -12.87 5.72 -7.96
C MET A 14 -11.92 4.83 -7.15
N VAL A 15 -11.69 3.59 -7.57
CA VAL A 15 -10.72 2.68 -6.92
C VAL A 15 -9.32 3.30 -6.92
N TRP A 16 -8.86 3.80 -8.07
CA TRP A 16 -7.56 4.46 -8.19
C TRP A 16 -7.42 5.67 -7.28
N MET A 17 -8.43 6.55 -7.27
CA MET A 17 -8.44 7.71 -6.38
C MET A 17 -8.41 7.30 -4.91
N CYS A 18 -9.20 6.30 -4.50
CA CYS A 18 -9.25 5.84 -3.12
C CYS A 18 -7.87 5.40 -2.59
N PHE A 19 -7.16 4.55 -3.34
CA PHE A 19 -5.84 4.07 -2.94
C PHE A 19 -4.78 5.17 -2.97
N ILE A 20 -4.79 6.04 -4.00
CA ILE A 20 -3.85 7.17 -4.09
C ILE A 20 -4.08 8.14 -2.92
N SER A 21 -5.34 8.51 -2.65
CA SER A 21 -5.69 9.40 -1.54
C SER A 21 -5.31 8.79 -0.19
N THR A 22 -5.55 7.49 0.01
CA THR A 22 -5.17 6.77 1.23
C THR A 22 -3.66 6.88 1.46
N SER A 23 -2.86 6.68 0.42
CA SER A 23 -1.40 6.79 0.52
C SER A 23 -0.94 8.18 0.98
N MET A 24 -1.57 9.25 0.47
CA MET A 24 -1.26 10.62 0.89
C MET A 24 -1.65 10.90 2.35
N ILE A 25 -2.76 10.33 2.83
CA ILE A 25 -3.25 10.51 4.20
C ILE A 25 -2.31 9.84 5.20
N LEU A 26 -1.76 8.67 4.86
CA LEU A 26 -0.86 7.94 5.76
C LEU A 26 0.43 8.71 6.07
N LYS A 27 0.90 9.59 5.17
CA LYS A 27 2.01 10.51 5.46
C LYS A 27 1.70 11.48 6.61
N LYS A 28 0.44 11.89 6.77
CA LYS A 28 0.05 13.00 7.67
C LYS A 28 -0.45 12.57 9.04
N ARG A 29 -0.66 11.28 9.29
CA ARG A 29 -1.33 10.81 10.50
C ARG A 29 -0.67 9.54 11.03
N GLN A 30 0.37 9.71 11.86
CA GLN A 30 0.60 8.73 12.92
C GLN A 30 -0.74 8.49 13.61
N SER A 31 -1.14 7.22 13.63
CA SER A 31 -2.51 6.74 13.85
C SER A 31 -3.27 7.53 14.91
N VAL A 32 -4.33 8.24 14.52
CA VAL A 32 -5.20 9.01 15.44
C VAL A 32 -5.69 8.15 16.61
N ALA A 33 -5.89 6.85 16.37
CA ALA A 33 -6.26 5.89 17.40
C ALA A 33 -5.13 5.63 18.42
N VAL A 34 -3.87 5.61 17.97
CA VAL A 34 -2.70 5.53 18.87
C VAL A 34 -2.53 6.83 19.64
N THR A 35 -2.83 7.99 19.04
CA THR A 35 -2.77 9.28 19.75
C THR A 35 -3.72 9.32 20.94
N ILE A 36 -4.98 8.90 20.77
CA ILE A 36 -5.96 8.89 21.88
C ILE A 36 -5.55 7.90 22.97
N LEU A 37 -5.04 6.71 22.58
CA LEU A 37 -4.59 5.72 23.56
C LEU A 37 -3.32 6.19 24.29
N SER A 38 -2.40 6.85 23.59
CA SER A 38 -1.13 7.29 24.15
C SER A 38 -1.23 8.50 25.09
N GLU A 39 -2.32 9.26 25.03
CA GLU A 39 -2.63 10.35 25.98
C GLU A 39 -2.86 9.86 27.40
N TYR A 40 -3.31 8.61 27.58
CA TYR A 40 -3.50 7.98 28.90
C TYR A 40 -2.24 7.29 29.43
N LEU A 41 -1.16 7.23 28.65
CA LEU A 41 0.09 6.54 29.03
C LEU A 41 1.23 7.53 29.31
N GLY A 42 2.07 7.18 30.28
CA GLY A 42 3.31 7.92 30.55
C GLY A 42 4.26 7.97 29.34
N LYS A 43 5.14 8.97 29.30
CA LYS A 43 6.03 9.30 28.16
C LYS A 43 6.75 8.09 27.55
N THR A 44 7.28 7.18 28.37
CA THR A 44 8.02 6.00 27.89
C THR A 44 7.14 4.94 27.23
N ASN A 45 5.94 4.71 27.76
CA ASN A 45 5.04 3.69 27.20
C ASN A 45 4.36 4.18 25.92
N ARG A 46 4.12 5.49 25.82
CA ARG A 46 3.68 6.15 24.59
C ARG A 46 4.67 5.91 23.44
N GLN A 47 5.96 6.17 23.65
CA GLN A 47 6.99 5.97 22.62
C GLN A 47 7.11 4.50 22.18
N ARG A 48 6.93 3.55 23.09
CA ARG A 48 6.91 2.11 22.74
C ARG A 48 5.70 1.74 21.90
N LEU A 49 4.53 2.26 22.23
CA LEU A 49 3.29 1.99 21.51
C LEU A 49 3.32 2.58 20.08
N GLU A 50 3.82 3.81 19.94
CA GLU A 50 4.00 4.47 18.64
C GLU A 50 4.97 3.66 17.75
N LYS A 51 6.14 3.27 18.28
CA LYS A 51 7.10 2.41 17.56
C LYS A 51 6.50 1.06 17.18
N PHE A 52 5.74 0.43 18.07
CA PHE A 52 5.07 -0.84 17.78
C PHE A 52 4.06 -0.69 16.64
N SER A 53 3.25 0.37 16.65
CA SER A 53 2.31 0.67 15.56
C SER A 53 3.04 0.86 14.23
N ASP A 54 4.13 1.63 14.21
CA ASP A 54 4.90 1.87 12.99
C ASP A 54 5.51 0.57 12.43
N VAL A 55 6.01 -0.32 13.31
CA VAL A 55 6.48 -1.66 12.92
C VAL A 55 5.34 -2.52 12.36
N MET A 56 4.15 -2.50 12.96
CA MET A 56 3.00 -3.25 12.45
C MET A 56 2.56 -2.77 11.06
N VAL A 57 2.55 -1.45 10.84
CA VAL A 57 2.25 -0.88 9.51
C VAL A 57 3.32 -1.29 8.49
N LEU A 58 4.61 -1.28 8.86
CA LEU A 58 5.69 -1.73 7.98
C LEU A 58 5.55 -3.22 7.63
N VAL A 59 5.28 -4.08 8.60
CA VAL A 59 5.05 -5.51 8.37
C VAL A 59 3.87 -5.71 7.42
N PHE A 60 2.75 -5.03 7.66
CA PHE A 60 1.59 -5.09 6.78
C PHE A 60 1.93 -4.63 5.34
N ALA A 61 2.71 -3.55 5.19
CA ALA A 61 3.14 -3.04 3.90
C ALA A 61 4.00 -4.04 3.13
N LEU A 62 4.96 -4.67 3.81
CA LEU A 62 5.84 -5.69 3.22
C LEU A 62 5.08 -6.96 2.85
N LEU A 63 4.13 -7.39 3.68
CA LEU A 63 3.27 -8.53 3.37
C LEU A 63 2.44 -8.26 2.11
N MET A 64 1.87 -7.06 1.99
CA MET A 64 1.18 -6.64 0.76
C MET A 64 2.11 -6.69 -0.46
N LEU A 65 3.35 -6.20 -0.36
CA LEU A 65 4.32 -6.25 -1.46
C LEU A 65 4.64 -7.69 -1.88
N VAL A 66 4.87 -8.57 -0.91
CA VAL A 66 5.15 -9.99 -1.16
C VAL A 66 3.96 -10.67 -1.84
N LEU A 67 2.74 -10.38 -1.40
CA LEU A 67 1.53 -10.89 -2.04
C LEU A 67 1.38 -10.35 -3.47
N CYS A 68 1.61 -9.06 -3.71
CA CYS A 68 1.63 -8.49 -5.06
C CYS A 68 2.68 -9.16 -5.95
N PHE A 69 3.89 -9.40 -5.41
CA PHE A 69 4.95 -10.07 -6.15
C PHE A 69 4.58 -11.50 -6.52
N LYS A 70 4.00 -12.27 -5.58
CA LYS A 70 3.49 -13.62 -5.86
C LYS A 70 2.31 -13.63 -6.82
N TRP A 71 1.47 -12.59 -6.78
CA TRP A 71 0.27 -12.52 -7.61
C TRP A 71 0.59 -12.14 -9.07
N TYR A 72 1.51 -11.20 -9.29
CA TYR A 72 1.98 -10.84 -10.62
C TYR A 72 3.01 -11.84 -11.17
N ASP A 73 3.76 -12.51 -10.30
CA ASP A 73 4.74 -13.54 -10.64
C ASP A 73 5.70 -13.14 -11.78
N PRO A 74 6.43 -12.02 -11.64
CA PRO A 74 7.27 -11.50 -12.71
C PRO A 74 8.43 -12.44 -13.09
N ILE A 75 8.86 -13.30 -12.16
CA ILE A 75 9.96 -14.25 -12.39
C ILE A 75 9.55 -15.26 -13.46
N ASN A 76 8.36 -15.87 -13.33
CA ASN A 76 7.89 -16.85 -14.29
C ASN A 76 7.48 -16.22 -15.63
N VAL A 77 7.02 -14.96 -15.64
CA VAL A 77 6.78 -14.21 -16.89
C VAL A 77 8.07 -14.04 -17.68
N ILE A 78 9.17 -13.67 -17.02
CA ILE A 78 10.48 -13.51 -17.65
C ILE A 78 11.03 -14.87 -18.09
N ALA A 79 10.89 -15.91 -17.27
CA ALA A 79 11.32 -17.27 -17.62
C ALA A 79 10.55 -17.84 -18.83
N ALA A 80 9.29 -17.45 -19.00
CA ALA A 80 8.48 -17.78 -20.18
C ALA A 80 8.79 -16.88 -21.39
N ASN A 81 9.82 -16.05 -21.36
CA ASN A 81 10.16 -15.09 -22.43
C ASN A 81 8.98 -14.19 -22.84
N PHE A 82 8.15 -13.76 -21.87
CA PHE A 82 6.94 -12.97 -22.09
C PHE A 82 5.85 -13.68 -22.93
N ASP A 83 5.95 -15.00 -23.14
CA ASP A 83 4.84 -15.79 -23.69
C ASP A 83 3.78 -16.04 -22.60
N LEU A 84 2.73 -15.21 -22.63
CA LEU A 84 1.64 -15.27 -21.68
C LEU A 84 0.87 -16.60 -21.73
N GLN A 85 0.86 -17.30 -22.88
CA GLN A 85 0.13 -18.55 -23.01
C GLN A 85 0.91 -19.69 -22.33
N SER A 86 2.22 -19.77 -22.56
CA SER A 86 3.10 -20.68 -21.83
C SER A 86 3.12 -20.40 -20.33
N PHE A 87 3.14 -19.12 -19.93
CA PHE A 87 3.04 -18.73 -18.51
C PHE A 87 1.76 -19.27 -17.88
N GLN A 88 0.59 -19.01 -18.48
CA GLN A 88 -0.70 -19.47 -17.97
C GLN A 88 -0.78 -21.00 -17.86
N ALA A 89 -0.26 -21.73 -18.86
CA ALA A 89 -0.26 -23.18 -18.86
C ALA A 89 0.60 -23.79 -17.73
N ASN A 90 1.72 -23.13 -17.39
CA ASN A 90 2.66 -23.63 -16.38
C ASN A 90 2.30 -23.20 -14.95
N THR A 91 1.78 -21.98 -14.78
CA THR A 91 1.52 -21.39 -13.44
C THR A 91 0.04 -21.37 -13.06
N PHE A 92 -0.87 -21.65 -13.99
CA PHE A 92 -2.32 -21.45 -13.83
C PHE A 92 -2.70 -20.02 -13.39
N ASN A 93 -1.83 -19.05 -13.65
CA ASN A 93 -2.07 -17.64 -13.32
C ASN A 93 -2.58 -16.87 -14.54
N PHE A 94 -3.81 -16.36 -14.46
CA PHE A 94 -4.53 -15.71 -15.55
C PHE A 94 -4.54 -14.18 -15.47
N ILE A 95 -3.77 -13.59 -14.55
CA ILE A 95 -3.77 -12.13 -14.29
C ILE A 95 -3.58 -11.27 -15.56
N TYR A 96 -2.75 -11.72 -16.51
CA TYR A 96 -2.44 -11.00 -17.74
C TYR A 96 -3.39 -11.27 -18.92
N ALA A 97 -4.27 -12.27 -18.77
CA ALA A 97 -5.19 -12.74 -19.81
C ALA A 97 -6.61 -12.20 -19.61
N GLU A 98 -7.01 -12.02 -18.36
CA GLU A 98 -8.36 -11.57 -18.03
C GLU A 98 -8.61 -10.14 -18.54
N LYS A 99 -9.72 -10.00 -19.28
CA LYS A 99 -10.24 -8.73 -19.76
C LYS A 99 -11.41 -8.26 -18.91
N THR A 100 -11.67 -6.96 -18.92
CA THR A 100 -12.86 -6.40 -18.30
C THR A 100 -14.10 -6.59 -19.18
N ASN A 101 -15.29 -6.36 -18.60
CA ASN A 101 -16.55 -6.77 -19.20
C ASN A 101 -16.95 -5.91 -20.40
N THR A 102 -16.86 -4.58 -20.29
CA THR A 102 -17.33 -3.66 -21.34
C THR A 102 -16.21 -2.93 -22.06
N LEU A 103 -15.11 -2.62 -21.38
CA LEU A 103 -13.96 -1.91 -21.95
C LEU A 103 -12.97 -2.83 -22.66
N GLU A 104 -13.08 -4.15 -22.47
CA GLU A 104 -12.13 -5.17 -22.95
C GLU A 104 -10.66 -4.93 -22.57
N LEU A 105 -10.42 -4.07 -21.57
CA LEU A 105 -9.08 -3.77 -21.06
C LEU A 105 -8.58 -4.95 -20.24
N LYS A 106 -7.26 -5.19 -20.26
CA LYS A 106 -6.69 -6.23 -19.40
C LYS A 106 -6.77 -5.79 -17.93
N LYS A 107 -7.35 -6.64 -17.06
CA LYS A 107 -7.59 -6.32 -15.63
C LYS A 107 -6.30 -5.98 -14.88
N PHE A 108 -5.17 -6.56 -15.27
CA PHE A 108 -3.88 -6.30 -14.61
C PHE A 108 -3.53 -4.80 -14.58
N TRP A 109 -3.95 -4.02 -15.59
CA TRP A 109 -3.71 -2.56 -15.61
C TRP A 109 -4.43 -1.86 -14.46
N ILE A 110 -5.67 -2.25 -14.18
CA ILE A 110 -6.47 -1.68 -13.10
C ILE A 110 -5.87 -2.07 -11.75
N TRP A 111 -5.40 -3.31 -11.62
CA TRP A 111 -4.82 -3.83 -10.38
C TRP A 111 -3.43 -3.28 -10.05
N LEU A 112 -2.74 -2.59 -10.97
CA LEU A 112 -1.45 -1.94 -10.70
C LEU A 112 -1.52 -0.92 -9.56
N VAL A 113 -2.72 -0.40 -9.25
CA VAL A 113 -2.93 0.46 -8.09
C VAL A 113 -2.50 -0.21 -6.77
N ILE A 114 -2.64 -1.53 -6.63
CA ILE A 114 -2.33 -2.24 -5.39
C ILE A 114 -0.80 -2.32 -5.15
N PRO A 115 0.03 -2.76 -6.12
CA PRO A 115 1.49 -2.66 -6.00
C PRO A 115 1.97 -1.22 -5.75
N ILE A 116 1.41 -0.23 -6.46
CA ILE A 116 1.79 1.18 -6.28
C ILE A 116 1.47 1.65 -4.86
N PHE A 117 0.27 1.36 -4.37
CA PHE A 117 -0.15 1.65 -3.00
C PHE A 117 0.76 0.98 -1.97
N SER A 118 1.05 -0.31 -2.15
CA SER A 118 1.89 -1.08 -1.25
C SER A 118 3.33 -0.58 -1.19
N LEU A 119 3.90 -0.15 -2.33
CA LEU A 119 5.20 0.51 -2.38
C LEU A 119 5.19 1.84 -1.62
N SER A 120 4.21 2.70 -1.89
CA SER A 120 4.10 3.99 -1.22
C SER A 120 3.89 3.82 0.28
N LEU A 121 3.08 2.85 0.70
CA LEU A 121 2.88 2.48 2.10
C LEU A 121 4.18 2.05 2.77
N THR A 122 4.98 1.22 2.10
CA THR A 122 6.28 0.76 2.60
C THR A 122 7.24 1.93 2.80
N VAL A 123 7.31 2.86 1.84
CA VAL A 123 8.14 4.07 1.94
C VAL A 123 7.71 4.94 3.14
N HIS A 124 6.41 5.15 3.33
CA HIS A 124 5.91 5.93 4.46
C HIS A 124 6.17 5.25 5.81
N ALA A 125 5.93 3.95 5.90
CA ALA A 125 6.18 3.19 7.12
C ALA A 125 7.67 3.18 7.50
N LEU A 126 8.56 3.03 6.50
CA LEU A 126 10.00 3.10 6.71
C LEU A 126 10.43 4.49 7.17
N ASN A 127 9.91 5.55 6.54
CA ASN A 127 10.20 6.93 6.93
C ASN A 127 9.79 7.22 8.38
N ASN A 128 8.61 6.75 8.79
CA ASN A 128 8.12 6.92 10.16
C ASN A 128 9.00 6.16 11.16
N LEU A 129 9.42 4.94 10.84
CA LEU A 129 10.29 4.16 11.71
C LEU A 129 11.68 4.81 11.88
N ILE A 130 12.23 5.42 10.82
CA ILE A 130 13.52 6.13 10.88
C ILE A 130 13.41 7.40 11.73
N HIS A 131 12.42 8.27 11.47
CA HIS A 131 12.27 9.52 12.19
C HIS A 131 11.78 9.33 13.64
N GLY A 132 11.02 8.26 13.93
CA GLY A 132 10.64 7.88 15.29
C GLY A 132 11.82 7.41 16.17
N LEU A 133 13.02 7.29 15.60
CA LEU A 133 14.27 6.99 16.31
C LEU A 133 15.11 8.24 16.59
N GLU A 134 14.81 9.39 15.97
CA GLU A 134 15.50 10.63 16.31
C GLU A 134 15.06 11.07 17.72
N PRO A 135 16.01 11.27 18.64
CA PRO A 135 15.68 11.81 19.95
C PRO A 135 15.06 13.19 19.74
N THR A 136 13.86 13.39 20.26
CA THR A 136 13.33 14.73 20.48
C THR A 136 14.32 15.46 21.37
N ASN A 137 15.15 16.32 20.77
CA ASN A 137 15.91 17.32 21.51
C ASN A 137 14.86 18.25 22.12
N ASP A 138 14.36 17.86 23.31
CA ASP A 138 13.55 18.73 24.16
C ASP A 138 14.46 19.92 24.48
N GLU A 139 14.19 21.06 23.86
CA GLU A 139 14.80 22.33 24.21
C GLU A 139 14.41 22.65 25.66
N SER A 140 15.28 22.24 26.57
CA SER A 140 15.34 22.74 27.93
C SER A 140 15.94 24.16 27.89
N GLY A 141 15.07 25.17 27.80
CA GLY A 141 15.40 26.60 27.93
C GLY A 141 14.38 27.39 27.10
N ASP A 142 13.37 28.04 27.65
CA ASP A 142 13.42 28.98 28.76
C ASP A 142 12.17 28.87 29.64
N ARG A 143 12.41 28.64 30.93
CA ARG A 143 11.62 29.29 31.98
C ARG A 143 12.56 30.28 32.64
N VAL A 144 12.37 31.57 32.37
CA VAL A 144 12.55 32.65 33.35
C VAL A 144 11.41 33.63 33.16
#